data_AF-A0A7C2YC86-F1
#
_entry.id   AF-A0A7C2YC86-F1
#
_cell.length_a   1.000
_cell.length_b   1.000
_cell.length_c   1.000
_cell.angle_alpha   90.00
_cell.angle_beta   90.00
_cell.angle_gamma   90.00
#
_symmetry.space_group_name_H-M   'P 1'
#
loop_
_entity.id
_entity.type
_entity.pdbx_description
1 polymer ?
#
loop_
_entity_poly.entity_id
_entity_poly.type
_entity_poly.pdbx_seq_one_letter_code
_entity_poly.pdbx_strand_id
1 'polypeptide(L)'
;MERKDLPNPRIAALLSFIFNGLGQIYNGEIKKGLTLIFLSGVSLLILIIGAIFIFYFIRVISPISFLIWGVVLFFLGLTGMIIIGIYSISDAYNKAKKILEENERTN
;
A
#
# COMPACT_ATOMS: atom_id res chain seq x y z
N MET A 1 3.56 16.24 29.45
CA MET A 1 4.27 15.59 28.33
C MET A 1 3.56 14.28 28.08
N GLU A 2 2.85 14.17 26.96
CA GLU A 2 2.12 12.95 26.60
C GLU A 2 3.13 11.80 26.46
N ARG A 3 2.97 10.71 27.21
CA ARG A 3 3.78 9.51 27.00
C ARG A 3 3.44 9.01 25.60
N LYS A 4 4.34 9.19 24.63
CA LYS A 4 4.24 8.44 23.39
C LYS A 4 4.55 6.99 23.73
N ASP A 5 3.52 6.18 23.83
CA ASP A 5 3.67 4.74 23.92
C ASP A 5 4.50 4.26 22.73
N LEU A 6 5.49 3.42 22.99
CA LEU A 6 6.36 2.92 21.94
C LEU A 6 5.57 2.06 20.95
N PRO A 7 5.77 2.26 19.63
CA PRO A 7 5.08 1.45 18.65
C PRO A 7 5.58 0.01 18.71
N ASN A 8 4.66 -0.94 18.76
CA ASN A 8 5.00 -2.36 18.66
C ASN A 8 5.24 -2.73 17.17
N PRO A 9 6.42 -3.27 16.80
CA PRO A 9 6.73 -3.58 15.40
C PRO A 9 5.77 -4.55 14.72
N ARG A 10 5.23 -5.51 15.47
CA ARG A 10 4.28 -6.49 14.92
C ARG A 10 2.93 -5.83 14.63
N ILE A 11 2.49 -4.92 15.50
CA ILE A 11 1.25 -4.17 15.32
C ILE A 11 1.39 -3.22 14.12
N ALA A 12 2.53 -2.52 14.00
CA ALA A 12 2.80 -1.66 12.85
C ALA A 12 2.74 -2.43 11.51
N ALA A 13 3.36 -3.62 11.45
CA ALA A 13 3.31 -4.48 10.28
C ALA A 13 1.89 -4.96 9.95
N LEU A 14 1.13 -5.38 10.97
CA LEU A 14 -0.26 -5.80 10.81
C LEU A 14 -1.15 -4.67 10.30
N LEU A 15 -0.97 -3.45 10.80
CA LEU A 15 -1.70 -2.27 10.33
C LEU A 15 -1.42 -2.00 8.85
N SER A 16 -0.15 -2.02 8.44
CA SER A 16 0.23 -1.87 7.02
C SER A 16 -0.27 -3.02 6.15
N PHE A 17 -0.40 -4.24 6.69
CA PHE A 17 -0.98 -5.37 5.97
C PHE A 17 -2.48 -5.21 5.73
N ILE A 18 -3.23 -4.73 6.73
CA ILE A 18 -4.67 -4.46 6.60
C ILE A 18 -4.91 -3.29 5.63
N PHE A 19 -4.10 -2.25 5.73
CA PHE A 19 -4.20 -1.09 4.86
C PHE A 19 -2.85 -0.40 4.72
N ASN A 20 -2.36 -0.35 3.48
CA ASN A 20 -1.07 0.23 3.15
C ASN A 20 -0.96 1.65 3.71
N GLY A 21 0.09 1.92 4.48
CA GLY A 21 0.37 3.22 5.08
C GLY A 21 -0.15 3.42 6.51
N LEU A 22 -1.03 2.57 7.04
CA LEU A 22 -1.47 2.68 8.44
C LEU A 22 -0.36 2.38 9.45
N GLY A 23 0.53 1.42 9.16
CA GLY A 23 1.67 1.13 10.04
C GLY A 23 2.63 2.32 10.18
N GLN A 24 2.79 3.10 9.11
CA GLN A 24 3.60 4.33 9.13
C GLN A 24 2.92 5.44 9.93
N ILE A 25 1.60 5.58 9.83
CA ILE A 25 0.81 6.51 10.65
C ILE A 25 0.94 6.15 12.13
N TYR A 26 0.83 4.86 12.47
CA TYR A 26 1.04 4.35 13.82
C TYR A 26 2.44 4.64 14.37
N ASN A 27 3.47 4.54 13.51
CA ASN A 27 4.84 4.91 13.87
C ASN A 27 5.08 6.44 13.96
N GLY A 28 4.06 7.26 13.76
CA GLY A 28 4.15 8.72 13.77
C GLY A 28 4.64 9.36 12.47
N GLU A 29 4.88 8.58 11.40
CA GLU A 29 5.28 9.07 10.08
C GLU A 29 4.07 9.35 9.18
N ILE A 30 3.22 10.31 9.57
CA ILE A 30 1.95 10.63 8.89
C ILE A 30 2.15 10.93 7.39
N LYS A 31 3.17 11.74 7.05
CA LYS A 31 3.44 12.12 5.65
C LYS A 31 3.72 10.90 4.77
N LYS A 32 4.56 9.97 5.23
CA LYS A 32 4.87 8.74 4.48
C LYS A 32 3.67 7.81 4.39
N GLY A 33 2.94 7.66 5.49
CA GLY A 33 1.67 6.93 5.53
C GLY A 33 0.71 7.41 4.46
N LEU A 34 0.48 8.72 4.40
CA LEU A 34 -0.43 9.31 3.42
C LEU A 34 0.09 9.15 1.97
N THR A 35 1.39 9.23 1.74
CA THR A 35 2.00 8.94 0.42
C THR A 35 1.76 7.48 0.00
N LEU A 36 1.92 6.51 0.90
CA LEU A 36 1.67 5.10 0.57
C LEU A 36 0.19 4.80 0.33
N ILE A 37 -0.70 5.44 1.09
CA ILE A 37 -2.15 5.36 0.87
C ILE A 37 -2.47 5.89 -0.53
N PHE A 38 -1.95 7.06 -0.89
CA PHE A 38 -2.16 7.65 -2.20
C PHE A 38 -1.63 6.75 -3.34
N LEU A 39 -0.41 6.24 -3.23
CA LEU A 39 0.20 5.40 -4.26
C LEU A 39 -0.53 4.05 -4.42
N SER A 40 -0.98 3.47 -3.30
CA SER A 40 -1.84 2.28 -3.33
C SER A 40 -3.19 2.57 -3.98
N GLY A 41 -3.77 3.75 -3.70
CA GLY A 41 -4.99 4.22 -4.34
C GLY A 41 -4.85 4.39 -5.85
N VAL A 42 -3.73 4.95 -6.33
CA VAL A 42 -3.43 5.05 -7.77
C VAL A 42 -3.34 3.65 -8.40
N SER A 43 -2.65 2.71 -7.76
CA SER A 43 -2.54 1.33 -8.27
C SER A 43 -3.90 0.62 -8.33
N LEU A 44 -4.75 0.85 -7.32
CA LEU A 44 -6.12 0.35 -7.31
C LEU A 44 -6.97 0.97 -8.43
N LEU A 45 -6.86 2.28 -8.67
CA LEU A 45 -7.57 2.94 -9.76
C LEU A 45 -7.15 2.38 -11.12
N ILE A 46 -5.86 2.16 -11.34
CA ILE A 46 -5.35 1.53 -12.58
C ILE A 46 -5.94 0.13 -12.76
N LEU A 47 -6.00 -0.67 -11.70
CA LEU A 47 -6.61 -2.01 -11.72
C LEU A 47 -8.09 -1.94 -12.07
N ILE A 48 -8.85 -1.03 -11.44
CA ILE A 48 -10.28 -0.83 -11.69
C ILE A 48 -10.52 -0.40 -13.15
N ILE A 49 -9.74 0.54 -13.68
CA ILE A 49 -9.85 0.99 -15.08
C ILE A 49 -9.58 -0.18 -16.03
N GLY A 50 -8.53 -0.97 -15.77
CA GLY A 50 -8.23 -2.18 -16.54
C GLY A 50 -9.40 -3.19 -16.53
N ALA A 51 -9.99 -3.44 -15.36
CA ALA A 51 -11.15 -4.31 -15.21
C ALA A 51 -12.38 -3.80 -15.96
N ILE A 52 -12.64 -2.48 -15.93
CA ILE A 52 -13.75 -1.86 -16.68
C ILE A 52 -13.56 -2.07 -18.19
N PHE A 53 -12.34 -1.92 -18.71
CA PHE A 53 -12.06 -2.09 -20.14
C PHE A 53 -12.29 -3.53 -20.58
N ILE A 54 -11.86 -4.51 -19.77
CA ILE A 54 -12.11 -5.93 -20.00
C ILE A 54 -13.63 -6.21 -19.99
N PHE A 55 -14.34 -5.73 -18.97
CA PHE A 55 -15.78 -5.94 -18.84
C PHE A 55 -16.57 -5.31 -20.00
N TYR A 56 -16.20 -4.09 -20.40
CA TYR A 56 -16.80 -3.40 -21.53
C TYR A 56 -16.59 -4.16 -22.84
N PHE A 57 -15.38 -4.68 -23.07
CA PHE A 57 -15.09 -5.53 -24.24
C PHE A 57 -15.98 -6.77 -24.29
N ILE A 58 -16.13 -7.49 -23.16
CA ILE A 58 -16.99 -8.67 -23.06
C ILE A 58 -18.46 -8.31 -23.35
N ARG A 59 -18.92 -7.16 -22.87
CA ARG A 59 -20.33 -6.76 -22.97
C ARG A 59 -20.72 -6.24 -24.35
N VAL A 60 -19.85 -5.47 -24.99
CA VAL A 60 -20.18 -4.65 -26.18
C VAL A 60 -19.50 -5.17 -27.47
N ILE A 61 -18.65 -6.22 -27.39
CA ILE A 61 -17.83 -6.71 -28.52
C ILE A 61 -17.06 -5.55 -29.16
N SER A 62 -16.21 -4.92 -28.34
CA SER A 62 -15.35 -3.81 -28.74
C SER A 62 -14.12 -4.30 -29.55
N PRO A 63 -13.33 -3.41 -30.18
CA PRO A 63 -12.10 -3.85 -30.84
C PRO A 63 -11.10 -4.46 -29.85
N ILE A 64 -10.34 -5.46 -30.33
CA ILE A 64 -9.39 -6.27 -29.54
C ILE A 64 -8.34 -5.39 -28.83
N SER A 65 -8.03 -4.21 -29.35
CA SER A 65 -7.14 -3.24 -28.71
C SER A 65 -7.59 -2.88 -27.29
N PHE A 66 -8.89 -2.74 -27.02
CA PHE A 66 -9.40 -2.44 -25.68
C PHE A 66 -9.16 -3.59 -24.70
N LEU A 67 -9.24 -4.84 -25.18
CA LEU A 67 -8.92 -6.00 -24.36
C LEU A 67 -7.43 -6.01 -23.99
N ILE A 68 -6.55 -5.77 -24.95
CA ILE A 68 -5.09 -5.74 -24.72
C ILE A 68 -4.75 -4.66 -23.69
N TRP A 69 -5.25 -3.44 -23.87
CA TRP A 69 -5.00 -2.36 -22.92
C TRP A 69 -5.61 -2.63 -21.55
N GLY A 70 -6.83 -3.18 -21.50
CA GLY A 70 -7.48 -3.57 -20.25
C GLY A 70 -6.66 -4.60 -19.46
N VAL A 71 -6.17 -5.64 -20.14
CA VAL A 71 -5.31 -6.68 -19.55
C VAL A 71 -3.99 -6.08 -19.05
N VAL A 72 -3.32 -5.25 -19.85
CA VAL A 72 -2.06 -4.59 -19.46
C VAL A 72 -2.27 -3.73 -18.21
N LEU A 73 -3.30 -2.88 -18.19
CA LEU A 73 -3.60 -2.02 -17.04
C LEU A 73 -3.97 -2.84 -15.80
N PHE A 74 -4.74 -3.92 -15.97
CA PHE A 74 -5.13 -4.79 -14.86
C PHE A 74 -3.91 -5.41 -14.18
N PHE A 75 -3.00 -6.00 -14.95
CA PHE A 75 -1.77 -6.59 -14.40
C PHE A 75 -0.79 -5.55 -13.87
N LEU A 76 -0.70 -4.37 -14.51
CA LEU A 76 0.11 -3.26 -14.01
C LEU A 76 -0.38 -2.77 -12.64
N GLY A 77 -1.69 -2.59 -12.48
CA GLY A 77 -2.29 -2.21 -11.20
C GLY A 77 -2.08 -3.28 -10.13
N LEU A 78 -2.28 -4.55 -10.47
CA LEU A 78 -2.11 -5.67 -9.55
C LEU A 78 -0.66 -5.82 -9.07
N THR A 79 0.30 -5.77 -9.99
CA THR A 79 1.73 -5.84 -9.64
C THR A 79 2.15 -4.65 -8.80
N GLY A 80 1.68 -3.44 -9.12
CA GLY A 80 1.88 -2.24 -8.30
C GLY A 80 1.37 -2.42 -6.88
N MET A 81 0.15 -2.92 -6.70
CA MET A 81 -0.43 -3.15 -5.37
C MET A 81 0.39 -4.15 -4.54
N ILE A 82 0.86 -5.25 -5.15
CA ILE A 82 1.66 -6.26 -4.46
C ILE A 82 3.01 -5.67 -4.00
N ILE A 83 3.70 -4.96 -4.89
CA ILE A 83 5.00 -4.34 -4.59
C ILE A 83 4.86 -3.31 -3.47
N ILE A 84 3.87 -2.41 -3.58
CA ILE A 84 3.63 -1.38 -2.57
C ILE A 84 3.21 -2.00 -1.24
N GLY A 85 2.39 -3.06 -1.25
CA GLY A 85 1.98 -3.76 -0.04
C GLY A 85 3.15 -4.37 0.71
N ILE A 86 4.01 -5.12 0.01
CA ILE A 86 5.21 -5.72 0.61
C ILE A 86 6.14 -4.63 1.16
N TYR A 87 6.36 -3.55 0.39
CA TYR A 87 7.13 -2.41 0.83
C TYR A 87 6.54 -1.76 2.10
N SER A 88 5.23 -1.56 2.13
CA SER A 88 4.53 -0.91 3.25
C SER A 88 4.65 -1.69 4.56
N ILE A 89 4.56 -3.02 4.48
CA ILE A 89 4.67 -3.91 5.65
C ILE A 89 6.10 -3.90 6.18
N SER A 90 7.08 -4.08 5.29
CA SER A 90 8.50 -4.12 5.66
C SER A 90 8.96 -2.79 6.25
N ASP A 91 8.59 -1.67 5.63
CA ASP A 91 8.94 -0.33 6.11
C ASP A 91 8.33 -0.04 7.48
N ALA A 92 7.04 -0.35 7.68
CA ALA A 92 6.39 -0.14 8.97
C ALA A 92 7.01 -0.99 10.10
N TYR A 93 7.36 -2.25 9.82
CA TYR A 93 8.04 -3.11 10.79
C TYR A 93 9.42 -2.57 11.16
N ASN A 94 10.26 -2.29 10.17
CA ASN A 94 11.64 -1.85 10.38
C ASN A 94 11.69 -0.50 11.11
N LYS A 95 10.76 0.41 10.78
CA LYS A 95 10.69 1.72 11.43
C LYS A 95 10.28 1.59 12.90
N ALA A 96 9.26 0.81 13.21
CA ALA A 96 8.84 0.56 14.58
C ALA A 96 9.95 -0.11 15.40
N LYS A 97 10.64 -1.10 14.82
CA LYS A 97 11.77 -1.79 15.45
C LYS A 97 12.90 -0.80 15.77
N LYS A 98 13.21 0.09 14.84
CA LYS A 98 14.23 1.12 15.05
C LYS A 98 13.86 2.09 16.18
N ILE A 99 12.60 2.52 16.26
CA ILE A 99 12.11 3.38 17.34
C ILE A 99 12.24 2.68 18.70
N LEU A 100 11.94 1.38 18.77
CA LEU A 100 12.09 0.57 19.97
C LEU A 100 13.57 0.47 20.40
N GLU A 101 14.46 0.08 19.48
CA GLU A 101 15.90 -0.03 19.73
C GLU A 101 16.55 1.30 20.13
N GLU A 102 16.13 2.42 19.53
CA GLU A 102 16.61 3.75 19.90
C GLU A 102 16.22 4.11 21.34
N ASN A 103 15.00 3.78 21.76
CA ASN A 103 14.56 4.03 23.14
C ASN A 103 15.30 3.13 24.15
N GLU A 104 15.53 1.86 23.82
CA GLU A 104 16.32 0.95 24.67
C GLU A 104 17.77 1.42 24.88
N ARG A 105 18.36 2.15 23.94
CA ARG A 105 19.72 2.71 24.10
C ARG A 105 19.77 4.00 24.92
N THR A 106 18.67 4.74 24.99
CA THR A 106 18.60 6.03 25.71
C THR A 106 18.16 5.90 27.16
N ASN A 107 17.68 4.73 27.58
CA ASN A 107 17.38 4.41 28.98
C ASN A 107 18.51 3.61 29.62
#